data_AF-A0A353EBD2-F1
#
_entry.id   AF-A0A353EBD2-F1
#
_cell.length_a   1.000
_cell.length_b   1.000
_cell.length_c   1.000
_cell.angle_alpha   90.00
_cell.angle_beta   90.00
_cell.angle_gamma   90.00
#
_symmetry.space_group_name_H-M   'P 1'
#
loop_
_entity.id
_entity.type
_entity.pdbx_description
1 polymer ?
#
loop_
_entity_poly.entity_id
_entity_poly.type
_entity_poly.pdbx_seq_one_letter_code
_entity_poly.pdbx_strand_id
1 'polypeptide(L)'
;KELRQLKRLSDRQSIYQEQLLKQTHDQAEASLTAYTNDDGDFAEVVRARIAELNARISALRIDVDALKTVARINYFFAHSQSNSNAEHKSMQTSHKTNQHLSSQQFGEK
;
A
#
# COMPACT_ATOMS: atom_id res chain seq x y z
N LYS A 1 13.70 -0.38 -0.78
CA LYS A 1 13.18 0.04 -2.11
C LYS A 1 11.70 0.39 -2.02
N GLU A 2 10.86 -0.48 -1.46
CA GLU A 2 9.40 -0.27 -1.28
C GLU A 2 9.02 0.98 -0.45
N LEU A 3 9.72 1.27 0.65
CA LEU A 3 9.43 2.47 1.47
C LEU A 3 9.61 3.79 0.69
N ARG A 4 10.60 3.86 -0.20
CA ARG A 4 10.80 5.03 -1.07
C ARG A 4 9.71 5.14 -2.13
N GLN A 5 9.23 4.01 -2.64
CA GLN A 5 8.10 3.97 -3.56
C GLN A 5 6.82 4.47 -2.87
N LEU A 6 6.56 4.04 -1.64
CA LEU A 6 5.41 4.49 -0.86
C LEU A 6 5.45 6.00 -0.60
N LYS A 7 6.62 6.55 -0.23
CA LYS A 7 6.81 8.00 -0.06
C LYS A 7 6.44 8.78 -1.32
N ARG A 8 6.98 8.38 -2.48
CA ARG A 8 6.68 9.03 -3.77
C ARG A 8 5.21 8.93 -4.16
N LEU A 9 4.56 7.80 -3.86
CA LEU A 9 3.12 7.63 -4.09
C LEU A 9 2.30 8.57 -3.21
N SER A 10 2.68 8.73 -1.94
CA SER A 10 2.04 9.67 -1.00
C SER A 10 2.20 11.13 -1.46
N ASP A 11 3.41 11.52 -1.88
CA ASP A 11 3.64 12.89 -2.35
C ASP A 11 2.81 13.18 -3.62
N ARG A 12 2.74 12.21 -4.55
CA ARG A 12 1.91 12.32 -5.75
C ARG A 12 0.41 12.36 -5.42
N GLN A 13 -0.03 11.60 -4.42
CA GLN A 13 -1.41 11.59 -3.96
C GLN A 13 -1.83 12.97 -3.43
N SER A 14 -0.99 13.62 -2.61
CA SER A 14 -1.23 14.97 -2.09
C SER A 14 -1.40 15.99 -3.21
N ILE A 15 -0.50 16.00 -4.20
CA ILE A 15 -0.60 16.92 -5.36
C ILE A 15 -1.92 16.71 -6.12
N TYR A 16 -2.34 15.46 -6.32
CA TYR A 16 -3.60 15.18 -7.01
C TYR A 16 -4.80 15.69 -6.20
N GLN A 17 -4.85 15.40 -4.90
CA GLN A 17 -5.97 15.76 -4.04
C GLN A 17 -6.07 17.26 -3.78
N GLU A 18 -4.95 17.92 -3.51
CA GLU A 18 -4.93 19.33 -3.10
C GLU A 18 -5.00 20.29 -4.27
N GLN A 19 -4.49 19.88 -5.44
CA GLN A 19 -4.33 20.78 -6.58
C GLN A 19 -5.04 20.28 -7.82
N LEU A 20 -4.62 19.13 -8.37
CA LEU A 20 -5.02 18.75 -9.73
C LEU A 20 -6.53 18.49 -9.84
N LEU A 21 -7.13 17.83 -8.85
CA LEU A 21 -8.58 17.58 -8.83
C LEU A 21 -9.37 18.88 -8.72
N LYS A 22 -8.90 19.83 -7.89
CA LYS A 22 -9.54 21.14 -7.77
C LYS A 22 -9.45 21.94 -9.06
N GLN A 23 -8.25 22.04 -9.63
CA GLN A 23 -8.00 22.80 -10.87
C GLN A 23 -8.81 22.25 -12.06
N THR A 24 -8.86 20.92 -12.21
CA THR A 24 -9.63 20.31 -13.31
C THR A 24 -11.13 20.43 -13.12
N HIS A 25 -11.60 20.44 -11.87
CA HIS A 25 -12.99 20.76 -11.55
C HIS A 25 -13.31 22.23 -11.86
N ASP A 26 -12.51 23.18 -11.37
CA ASP A 26 -12.68 24.61 -11.61
C ASP A 26 -12.67 24.93 -13.12
N GLN A 27 -11.80 24.27 -13.89
CA GLN A 27 -11.76 24.40 -15.35
C GLN A 27 -13.05 23.88 -16.01
N ALA A 28 -13.55 22.72 -15.58
CA ALA A 28 -14.79 22.16 -16.13
C ALA A 28 -16.01 23.07 -15.85
N GLU A 29 -16.09 23.63 -14.65
CA GLU A 29 -17.13 24.60 -14.28
C GLU A 29 -17.01 25.92 -15.06
N ALA A 30 -15.79 26.42 -15.26
CA ALA A 30 -15.55 27.62 -16.07
C ALA A 30 -15.97 27.42 -17.53
N SER A 31 -15.58 26.29 -18.14
CA SER A 31 -15.98 25.95 -19.51
C SER A 31 -17.51 25.82 -19.64
N LEU A 32 -18.17 25.19 -18.67
CA LEU A 32 -19.63 25.07 -18.65
C LEU A 32 -20.29 26.45 -18.54
N THR A 33 -19.78 27.30 -17.65
CA THR A 33 -20.28 28.67 -17.45
C THR A 33 -20.15 29.49 -18.74
N ALA A 34 -19.01 29.41 -19.44
CA ALA A 34 -18.80 30.10 -20.70
C ALA A 34 -19.79 29.63 -21.78
N TYR A 35 -20.00 28.31 -21.90
CA TYR A 35 -21.00 27.75 -22.82
C TYR A 35 -22.42 28.25 -22.52
N THR A 36 -22.81 28.34 -21.25
CA THR A 36 -24.14 28.84 -20.86
C THR A 36 -24.35 30.33 -21.12
N ASN A 37 -23.27 31.11 -21.23
CA ASN A 37 -23.30 32.55 -21.48
C ASN A 37 -23.01 32.91 -22.96
N ASP A 38 -23.10 31.94 -23.87
CA ASP A 38 -22.84 32.10 -25.32
C ASP A 38 -21.40 32.55 -25.67
N ASP A 39 -20.45 32.32 -24.76
CA ASP A 39 -19.03 32.70 -24.87
C ASP A 39 -18.11 31.46 -24.95
N GLY A 40 -18.69 30.26 -25.13
CA GLY A 40 -17.95 29.00 -25.07
C GLY A 40 -18.42 27.96 -26.09
N ASP A 41 -17.47 27.15 -26.58
CA ASP A 41 -17.75 25.99 -27.44
C ASP A 41 -18.10 24.75 -26.60
N PHE A 42 -19.15 24.02 -27.00
CA PHE A 42 -19.51 22.74 -26.39
C PHE A 42 -18.33 21.75 -26.35
N ALA A 43 -17.49 21.74 -27.40
CA ALA A 43 -16.35 20.84 -27.42
C ALA A 43 -15.34 21.13 -26.30
N GLU A 44 -15.26 22.38 -25.84
CA GLU A 44 -14.39 22.76 -24.71
C GLU A 44 -14.94 22.25 -23.38
N VAL A 45 -16.27 22.32 -23.16
CA VAL A 45 -16.93 21.72 -22.00
C VAL A 45 -16.64 20.22 -21.91
N VAL A 46 -16.77 19.52 -23.04
CA VAL A 46 -16.51 18.07 -23.11
C VAL A 46 -15.05 17.76 -22.80
N ARG A 47 -14.10 18.51 -23.38
CA ARG A 47 -12.66 18.33 -23.10
C ARG A 47 -12.34 18.56 -21.64
N ALA A 48 -12.84 19.63 -21.03
CA ALA A 48 -12.61 19.94 -19.62
C ALA A 48 -13.19 18.84 -18.70
N ARG A 49 -14.38 18.33 -19.02
CA ARG A 49 -14.98 17.21 -18.27
C ARG A 49 -14.19 15.91 -18.40
N ILE A 50 -13.67 15.60 -19.60
CA ILE A 50 -12.80 14.44 -19.81
C ILE A 50 -11.51 14.59 -18.99
N ALA A 51 -10.91 15.77 -18.95
CA ALA A 51 -9.71 16.04 -18.16
C ALA A 51 -9.96 15.83 -16.66
N GLU A 52 -11.07 16.34 -16.13
CA GLU A 52 -11.50 16.13 -14.74
C GLU A 52 -11.66 14.64 -14.41
N LEU A 53 -12.38 13.89 -15.26
CA LEU A 53 -12.59 12.46 -15.07
C LEU A 53 -11.27 11.68 -15.13
N ASN A 54 -10.37 12.02 -16.05
CA ASN A 54 -9.06 11.38 -16.16
C ASN A 54 -8.19 11.66 -14.92
N ALA A 55 -8.25 12.87 -14.37
CA ALA A 55 -7.56 13.22 -13.13
C ALA A 55 -8.12 12.41 -11.94
N ARG A 56 -9.44 12.28 -11.82
CA ARG A 56 -10.11 11.44 -10.80
C ARG A 56 -9.71 9.97 -10.92
N ILE A 57 -9.71 9.40 -12.11
CA ILE A 57 -9.26 8.02 -12.36
C ILE A 57 -7.79 7.85 -11.96
N SER A 58 -6.94 8.81 -12.30
CA SER A 58 -5.52 8.76 -11.98
C SER A 58 -5.27 8.84 -10.47
N ALA A 59 -6.01 9.68 -9.73
CA ALA A 59 -5.98 9.72 -8.27
C ALA A 59 -6.31 8.34 -7.66
N LEU A 60 -7.41 7.71 -8.11
CA LEU A 60 -7.79 6.37 -7.65
C LEU A 60 -6.72 5.31 -7.92
N ARG A 61 -6.05 5.37 -9.08
CA ARG A 61 -4.93 4.46 -9.38
C ARG A 61 -3.76 4.65 -8.42
N ILE A 62 -3.45 5.91 -8.06
CA ILE A 62 -2.39 6.22 -7.09
C ILE A 62 -2.72 5.61 -5.73
N ASP A 63 -3.96 5.75 -5.27
CA ASP A 63 -4.42 5.19 -4.00
C ASP A 63 -4.28 3.65 -3.99
N VAL A 64 -4.70 2.99 -5.07
CA VAL A 64 -4.56 1.53 -5.23
C VAL A 64 -3.09 1.11 -5.22
N ASP A 65 -2.20 1.83 -5.91
CA ASP A 65 -0.78 1.52 -5.93
C ASP A 65 -0.11 1.72 -4.56
N ALA A 66 -0.54 2.71 -3.79
CA ALA A 66 -0.09 2.92 -2.41
C ALA A 66 -0.51 1.74 -1.52
N LEU A 67 -1.78 1.32 -1.57
CA LEU A 67 -2.29 0.17 -0.84
C LEU A 67 -1.57 -1.13 -1.19
N LYS A 68 -1.33 -1.39 -2.49
CA LYS A 68 -0.54 -2.55 -2.95
C LYS A 68 0.89 -2.52 -2.41
N THR A 69 1.49 -1.34 -2.32
CA THR A 69 2.86 -1.18 -1.78
C THR A 69 2.90 -1.44 -0.28
N VAL A 70 1.91 -0.94 0.48
CA VAL A 70 1.76 -1.26 1.91
C VAL A 70 1.57 -2.76 2.12
N ALA A 71 0.72 -3.41 1.34
CA ALA A 71 0.51 -4.85 1.42
C ALA A 71 1.80 -5.65 1.17
N ARG A 72 2.60 -5.26 0.17
CA ARG A 72 3.92 -5.89 -0.11
C ARG A 72 4.91 -5.69 1.05
N ILE A 73 4.96 -4.49 1.64
CA ILE A 73 5.80 -4.23 2.82
C ILE A 73 5.38 -5.15 3.97
N ASN A 74 4.09 -5.24 4.27
CA ASN A 74 3.56 -6.09 5.33
C ASN A 74 3.86 -7.57 5.09
N TYR A 75 3.76 -8.04 3.84
CA TYR A 75 4.10 -9.41 3.47
C TYR A 75 5.58 -9.72 3.74
N PHE A 76 6.51 -8.86 3.31
CA PHE A 76 7.95 -9.06 3.58
C PHE A 76 8.26 -9.03 5.08
N PHE A 77 7.60 -8.16 5.83
CA PHE A 77 7.77 -8.09 7.28
C PHE A 77 7.28 -9.36 7.98
N ALA A 78 6.08 -9.84 7.64
CA ALA A 78 5.54 -11.09 8.19
C ALA A 78 6.42 -12.30 7.85
N HIS A 79 6.98 -12.36 6.63
CA HIS A 79 7.89 -13.43 6.24
C HIS A 79 9.20 -13.40 7.07
N SER A 80 9.75 -12.21 7.33
CA SER A 80 10.95 -12.07 8.16
C SER A 80 10.73 -12.55 9.60
N GLN A 81 9.57 -12.27 10.19
CA GLN A 81 9.17 -12.73 11.53
C GLN A 81 8.99 -14.26 11.59
N SER A 82 8.45 -14.86 10.52
CA SER A 82 8.30 -16.32 10.43
C SER A 82 9.66 -17.03 10.40
N ASN A 83 10.62 -16.50 9.64
CA ASN A 83 11.96 -17.10 9.53
C ASN A 83 12.77 -16.96 10.82
N SER A 84 12.71 -15.81 11.51
CA SER A 84 13.34 -15.65 12.83
C SER A 84 12.77 -16.62 13.87
N ASN A 85 11.46 -16.89 13.83
CA ASN A 85 10.83 -17.87 14.73
C ASN A 85 11.25 -19.31 14.40
N ALA A 86 11.52 -19.64 13.13
CA ALA A 86 12.00 -20.96 12.73
C ALA A 86 13.45 -21.21 13.16
N GLU A 87 14.33 -20.20 13.05
CA GLU A 87 15.73 -20.29 13.50
C GLU A 87 15.84 -20.44 15.03
N HIS A 88 15.04 -19.68 15.80
CA HIS A 88 14.99 -19.79 17.26
C HIS A 88 14.49 -21.15 17.77
N LYS A 89 13.60 -21.83 17.02
CA LYS A 89 13.08 -23.15 17.40
C LYS A 89 14.11 -24.27 17.22
N SER A 90 15.04 -24.16 16.28
CA SER A 90 16.06 -25.19 16.04
C SER A 90 17.13 -25.24 17.13
N MET A 91 17.41 -24.12 17.81
CA MET A 91 18.43 -24.07 18.88
C MET A 91 17.95 -24.59 20.24
N GLN A 92 16.64 -24.67 20.52
CA GLN A 92 16.13 -25.15 21.82
C GLN A 92 15.93 -26.68 21.91
N THR A 93 15.96 -27.41 20.80
CA THR A 93 15.62 -28.85 20.80
C THR A 93 16.78 -29.78 21.20
N SER A 94 18.00 -29.26 21.42
CA SER A 94 19.18 -30.07 21.73
C SER A 94 19.54 -30.22 23.22
N HIS A 95 18.74 -29.72 24.17
CA HIS A 95 19.09 -29.73 25.60
C HIS A 95 18.19 -30.57 26.52
N LYS A 96 17.28 -31.41 25.99
CA LYS A 96 16.36 -32.20 26.84
C LYS A 96 16.51 -33.73 26.86
N THR A 97 17.51 -34.33 26.21
CA THR A 97 17.51 -35.81 26.05
C THR A 97 18.44 -36.61 26.96
N ASN A 98 19.24 -36.00 27.86
CA ASN A 98 20.20 -36.77 28.69
C ASN A 98 20.02 -36.63 30.20
N GLN A 99 18.82 -36.85 30.74
CA GLN A 99 18.63 -36.93 32.21
C GLN A 99 17.65 -38.02 32.69
N HIS A 100 17.47 -39.13 31.96
CA HIS A 100 16.62 -40.20 32.48
C HIS A 100 17.17 -41.60 32.22
N LEU A 101 18.38 -41.90 32.71
CA LEU A 101 18.81 -43.30 32.88
C LEU A 101 19.84 -43.41 34.02
N SER A 102 19.43 -43.05 35.23
CA SER A 102 20.12 -43.52 36.44
C SER A 102 19.16 -43.52 37.62
N SER A 103 18.57 -44.68 37.89
CA SER A 103 18.26 -45.18 39.24
C SER A 103 17.28 -46.36 39.14
N GLN A 104 17.81 -47.59 39.09
CA GLN A 104 17.34 -48.62 40.01
C GLN A 104 18.37 -49.75 40.12
N GLN A 105 18.97 -49.81 41.29
CA GLN A 105 19.91 -50.81 41.76
C GLN A 105 19.17 -51.63 42.84
N PHE A 106 19.64 -52.87 43.08
CA PHE A 106 19.22 -53.86 44.11
C PHE A 106 18.00 -54.71 43.74
N GLY A 107 18.13 -56.04 43.56
CA GLY A 107 18.35 -57.10 44.58
C GLY A 107 17.07 -57.95 44.56
N GLU A 108 17.00 -59.27 44.55
CA GLU A 108 17.68 -60.31 45.32
C GLU A 108 17.43 -61.68 44.63
N LYS A 109 18.37 -62.61 44.86
CA LYS A 109 18.26 -64.09 44.90
C LYS A 109 17.74 -64.86 43.68
#